data_AF-H9FH37-F1
#
_entry.id   AF-H9FH37-F1
#
_cell.length_a   1.000
_cell.length_b   1.000
_cell.length_c   1.000
_cell.angle_alpha   90.00
_cell.angle_beta   90.00
_cell.angle_gamma   90.00
#
_symmetry.space_group_name_H-M   'P 1'
#
loop_
_entity.id
_entity.type
_entity.pdbx_description
1 polymer ?
#
loop_
_entity_poly.entity_id
_entity_poly.type
_entity_poly.pdbx_seq_one_letter_code
_entity_poly.pdbx_strand_id
1 'polypeptide(L)'
;AGPPGAQGAGPEGQSPAPALRSRIHERLAHLHAACAPRRKVALLLEVCRDVYTGLARGENQDPLGADAFLPALTEELIWSPDIGETQLDVEFLMELLDPDELRGEAGYYLTTWFGALHHIAHYQPETDRAPRGLSSEARASLHQWHRRRTLHRKDHPRAQ
;
A
#
# COMPACT_ATOMS: atom_id res chain seq x y z
N ALA A 1 -36.99 -18.87 -4.93
CA ALA A 1 -36.16 -18.06 -5.85
C ALA A 1 -35.45 -17.00 -5.02
N GLY A 2 -34.15 -17.14 -4.79
CA GLY A 2 -33.32 -16.14 -4.10
C GLY A 2 -32.53 -15.32 -5.11
N PRO A 3 -32.17 -14.05 -4.82
CA PRO A 3 -31.39 -13.25 -5.76
C PRO A 3 -29.91 -13.72 -5.79
N PRO A 4 -29.23 -13.54 -6.93
CA PRO A 4 -27.85 -13.95 -7.13
C PRO A 4 -26.86 -12.99 -6.46
N GLY A 5 -25.71 -13.54 -6.07
CA GLY A 5 -24.68 -12.89 -5.29
C GLY A 5 -24.10 -11.63 -5.92
N ALA A 6 -23.90 -10.61 -5.08
CA ALA A 6 -22.99 -9.51 -5.34
C ALA A 6 -21.56 -9.99 -5.02
N GLN A 7 -20.85 -10.47 -6.03
CA GLN A 7 -19.40 -10.54 -5.98
C GLN A 7 -18.85 -9.12 -6.16
N GLY A 8 -18.69 -8.41 -5.04
CA GLY A 8 -17.82 -7.25 -4.97
C GLY A 8 -16.40 -7.71 -4.65
N ALA A 9 -15.71 -8.30 -5.63
CA ALA A 9 -14.26 -8.43 -5.55
C ALA A 9 -13.68 -7.05 -5.88
N GLY A 10 -13.27 -6.30 -4.85
CA GLY A 10 -12.47 -5.10 -5.03
C GLY A 10 -11.20 -5.45 -5.84
N PRO A 11 -10.61 -4.49 -6.55
CA PRO A 11 -9.40 -4.75 -7.32
C PRO A 11 -8.33 -5.17 -6.32
N GLU A 12 -7.89 -6.43 -6.43
CA GLU A 12 -6.76 -6.93 -5.66
C GLU A 12 -5.61 -5.95 -5.86
N GLY A 13 -5.14 -5.40 -4.74
CA GLY A 13 -3.98 -4.51 -4.68
C GLY A 13 -2.81 -5.27 -5.26
N GLN A 14 -2.53 -5.03 -6.54
CA GLN A 14 -1.34 -5.56 -7.17
C GLN A 14 -0.18 -4.72 -6.64
N SER A 15 0.42 -5.24 -5.57
CA SER A 15 1.77 -4.92 -5.15
C SER A 15 2.63 -4.78 -6.42
N PRO A 16 3.40 -3.69 -6.59
CA PRO A 16 4.20 -3.48 -7.78
C PRO A 16 5.10 -4.69 -8.03
N ALA A 17 5.29 -5.03 -9.32
CA ALA A 17 6.14 -6.15 -9.71
C ALA A 17 7.48 -6.08 -8.94
N PRO A 18 8.04 -7.19 -8.43
CA PRO A 18 9.19 -7.15 -7.52
C PRO A 18 10.37 -6.29 -8.00
N ALA A 19 10.61 -6.24 -9.32
CA ALA A 19 11.63 -5.39 -9.92
C ALA A 19 11.37 -3.88 -9.78
N LEU A 20 10.10 -3.46 -9.81
CA LEU A 20 9.71 -2.06 -9.63
C LEU A 20 9.90 -1.63 -8.17
N ARG A 21 9.51 -2.47 -7.20
CA ARG A 21 9.77 -2.20 -5.79
C ARG A 21 11.26 -2.03 -5.51
N SER A 22 12.10 -2.93 -6.02
CA SER A 22 13.56 -2.80 -5.90
C SER A 22 14.06 -1.47 -6.46
N ARG A 23 13.57 -1.06 -7.63
CA ARG A 23 13.94 0.23 -8.25
C ARG A 23 13.51 1.43 -7.41
N ILE A 24 12.32 1.40 -6.83
CA ILE A 24 11.81 2.44 -5.94
C ILE A 24 12.71 2.54 -4.70
N HIS A 25 13.04 1.41 -4.08
CA HIS A 25 13.89 1.38 -2.88
C HIS A 25 15.33 1.81 -3.17
N GLU A 26 15.89 1.47 -4.33
CA GLU A 26 17.18 2.00 -4.78
C GLU A 26 17.15 3.54 -4.93
N ARG A 27 16.07 4.11 -5.44
CA ARG A 27 15.91 5.57 -5.51
C ARG A 27 15.76 6.23 -4.15
N LEU A 28 15.09 5.56 -3.20
CA LEU A 28 15.05 6.02 -1.80
C LEU A 28 16.46 6.07 -1.20
N ALA A 29 17.28 5.04 -1.41
CA ALA A 29 18.67 5.07 -0.95
C ALA A 29 19.46 6.24 -1.54
N HIS A 30 19.25 6.57 -2.82
CA HIS A 30 19.85 7.76 -3.44
C HIS A 30 19.28 9.08 -2.88
N LEU A 31 17.99 9.11 -2.53
CA LEU A 31 17.33 10.25 -1.89
C LEU A 31 18.00 10.55 -0.54
N HIS A 32 18.18 9.52 0.29
CA HIS A 32 18.85 9.61 1.59
C HIS A 32 20.29 10.13 1.46
N ALA A 33 21.03 9.63 0.47
CA ALA A 33 22.42 10.01 0.23
C ALA A 33 22.60 11.43 -0.36
N ALA A 34 21.55 12.06 -0.91
CA ALA A 34 21.65 13.38 -1.49
C ALA A 34 21.65 14.48 -0.41
N CYS A 35 22.52 15.48 -0.53
CA CYS A 35 22.55 16.60 0.44
C CYS A 35 21.80 17.87 -0.05
N ALA A 36 21.59 18.01 -1.36
CA ALA A 36 20.99 19.21 -1.93
C ALA A 36 19.45 19.08 -2.01
N PRO A 37 18.65 20.05 -1.50
CA PRO A 37 17.19 20.00 -1.55
C PRO A 37 16.63 19.75 -2.96
N ARG A 38 17.12 20.49 -3.95
CA ARG A 38 16.72 20.32 -5.37
C ARG A 38 16.98 18.91 -5.90
N ARG A 39 18.09 18.28 -5.48
CA ARG A 39 18.41 16.91 -5.89
C ARG A 39 17.46 15.91 -5.21
N LYS A 40 17.16 16.12 -3.93
CA LYS A 40 16.17 15.31 -3.21
C LYS A 40 14.78 15.41 -3.85
N VAL A 41 14.33 16.61 -4.22
CA VAL A 41 13.07 16.81 -4.95
C VAL A 41 13.05 16.04 -6.27
N ALA A 42 14.13 16.12 -7.06
CA ALA A 42 14.20 15.39 -8.33
C ALA A 42 14.05 13.86 -8.13
N LEU A 43 14.73 13.30 -7.13
CA LEU A 43 14.65 11.87 -6.79
C LEU A 43 13.25 11.49 -6.26
N LEU A 44 12.63 12.34 -5.44
CA LEU A 44 11.26 12.15 -4.97
C LEU A 44 10.28 12.08 -6.14
N LEU A 45 10.39 13.00 -7.12
CA LEU A 45 9.58 12.98 -8.33
C LEU A 45 9.83 11.75 -9.21
N GLU A 46 11.07 11.26 -9.28
CA GLU A 46 11.39 10.01 -9.94
C GLU A 46 10.71 8.81 -9.25
N VAL A 47 10.68 8.76 -7.92
CA VAL A 47 9.93 7.73 -7.20
C VAL A 47 8.44 7.82 -7.51
N CYS A 48 7.85 9.01 -7.53
CA CYS A 48 6.43 9.19 -7.89
C CYS A 48 6.13 8.61 -9.29
N ARG A 49 6.99 8.86 -10.28
CA ARG A 49 6.86 8.30 -11.64
C ARG A 49 6.92 6.77 -11.65
N ASP A 50 7.77 6.17 -10.81
CA ASP A 50 7.82 4.72 -10.68
C ASP A 50 6.55 4.14 -10.08
N VAL A 51 5.99 4.79 -9.05
CA VAL A 51 4.70 4.40 -8.47
C VAL A 51 3.61 4.43 -9.54
N TYR A 52 3.51 5.50 -10.34
CA TYR A 52 2.56 5.53 -11.47
C TYR A 52 2.83 4.47 -12.53
N THR A 53 4.10 4.16 -12.80
CA THR A 53 4.47 3.09 -13.74
C THR A 53 3.94 1.73 -13.25
N GLY A 54 3.95 1.49 -11.94
CA GLY A 54 3.38 0.28 -11.34
C GLY A 54 1.86 0.22 -11.40
N LEU A 55 1.20 1.38 -11.37
CA LEU A 55 -0.26 1.48 -11.44
C LEU A 55 -0.80 1.40 -12.87
N ALA A 56 -0.01 1.78 -13.89
CA ALA A 56 -0.44 1.82 -15.27
C ALA A 56 -0.80 0.42 -15.81
N ARG A 57 -2.09 0.11 -15.87
CA ARG A 57 -2.62 -1.15 -16.44
C ARG A 57 -3.02 -0.94 -17.91
N GLY A 58 -2.05 -0.96 -18.82
CA GLY A 58 -2.28 -0.99 -20.29
C GLY A 58 -2.57 0.37 -20.96
N GLU A 59 -2.61 0.38 -22.29
CA GLU A 59 -2.52 1.58 -23.15
C GLU A 59 -3.75 2.52 -23.17
N ASN A 60 -4.88 2.19 -22.55
CA ASN A 60 -6.13 2.96 -22.70
C ASN A 60 -6.85 3.24 -21.36
N GLN A 61 -6.13 3.78 -20.38
CA GLN A 61 -6.75 4.19 -19.11
C GLN A 61 -6.66 5.70 -18.92
N ASP A 62 -7.71 6.25 -18.32
CA ASP A 62 -7.76 7.64 -17.87
C ASP A 62 -6.56 7.94 -16.95
N PRO A 63 -6.09 9.20 -16.91
CA PRO A 63 -5.02 9.60 -16.01
C PRO A 63 -5.37 9.23 -14.57
N LEU A 64 -4.49 8.47 -13.93
CA LEU A 64 -4.67 8.01 -12.56
C LEU A 64 -4.57 9.19 -11.60
N GLY A 65 -5.60 9.35 -10.76
CA GLY A 65 -5.66 10.42 -9.77
C GLY A 65 -5.01 10.07 -8.43
N ALA A 66 -5.14 10.99 -7.47
CA ALA A 66 -4.60 10.85 -6.11
C ALA A 66 -5.08 9.59 -5.38
N ASP A 67 -6.33 9.18 -5.59
CA ASP A 67 -6.95 8.02 -4.94
C ASP A 67 -6.31 6.69 -5.35
N ALA A 68 -5.68 6.62 -6.53
CA ALA A 68 -4.90 5.47 -6.95
C ALA A 68 -3.44 5.57 -6.48
N PHE A 69 -2.88 6.78 -6.53
CA PHE A 69 -1.48 7.04 -6.19
C PHE A 69 -1.17 6.86 -4.70
N LEU A 70 -1.97 7.48 -3.83
CA LEU A 70 -1.66 7.54 -2.40
C LEU A 70 -1.57 6.15 -1.74
N PRO A 71 -2.50 5.20 -1.99
CA PRO A 71 -2.36 3.83 -1.46
C PRO A 71 -1.12 3.11 -1.99
N ALA A 72 -0.76 3.30 -3.27
CA ALA A 72 0.42 2.67 -3.85
C ALA A 72 1.72 3.24 -3.29
N LEU A 73 1.80 4.56 -3.11
CA LEU A 73 2.92 5.19 -2.40
C LEU A 73 3.02 4.67 -0.96
N THR A 74 1.89 4.61 -0.26
CA THR A 74 1.82 4.15 1.13
C THR A 74 2.34 2.71 1.27
N GLU A 75 1.96 1.83 0.34
CA GLU A 75 2.47 0.46 0.29
C GLU A 75 4.00 0.43 0.14
N GLU A 76 4.57 1.18 -0.81
CA GLU A 76 6.01 1.18 -1.04
C GLU A 76 6.82 1.74 0.13
N LEU A 77 6.26 2.71 0.86
CA LEU A 77 6.81 3.22 2.11
C LEU A 77 6.77 2.18 3.24
N ILE A 78 5.67 1.45 3.41
CA ILE A 78 5.54 0.38 4.42
C ILE A 78 6.58 -0.72 4.20
N TRP A 79 6.86 -1.06 2.93
CA TRP A 79 7.86 -2.07 2.59
C TRP A 79 9.31 -1.54 2.61
N SER A 80 9.51 -0.23 2.74
CA SER A 80 10.84 0.38 2.81
C SER A 80 11.54 0.03 4.13
N PRO A 81 12.78 -0.47 4.10
CA PRO A 81 13.55 -0.71 5.33
C PRO A 81 13.96 0.60 6.04
N ASP A 82 14.00 1.71 5.30
CA ASP A 82 14.53 3.00 5.74
C ASP A 82 13.43 4.08 5.81
N ILE A 83 12.22 3.68 6.23
CA ILE A 83 11.07 4.60 6.34
C ILE A 83 11.34 5.80 7.26
N GLY A 84 12.15 5.61 8.32
CA GLY A 84 12.55 6.70 9.22
C GLY A 84 13.41 7.76 8.52
N GLU A 85 14.38 7.35 7.72
CA GLU A 85 15.20 8.27 6.90
C GLU A 85 14.35 8.97 5.85
N THR A 86 13.38 8.25 5.29
CA THR A 86 12.39 8.83 4.36
C THR A 86 11.58 9.93 5.02
N GLN A 87 11.20 9.76 6.29
CA GLN A 87 10.51 10.81 7.05
C GLN A 87 11.40 12.03 7.27
N LEU A 88 12.66 11.83 7.67
CA LEU A 88 13.62 12.93 7.83
C LEU A 88 13.86 13.69 6.53
N ASP A 89 13.94 13.00 5.39
CA ASP A 89 14.10 13.64 4.09
C ASP A 89 12.91 14.51 3.69
N VAL A 90 11.69 14.06 3.98
CA VAL A 90 10.47 14.81 3.70
C VAL A 90 10.40 16.05 4.60
N GLU A 91 10.67 15.90 5.90
CA GLU A 91 10.72 17.03 6.85
C GLU A 91 11.81 18.04 6.47
N PHE A 92 13.00 17.56 6.09
CA PHE A 92 14.09 18.39 5.57
C PHE A 92 13.67 19.21 4.35
N LEU A 93 12.98 18.57 3.39
CA LEU A 93 12.49 19.25 2.19
C LEU A 93 11.39 20.27 2.51
N MET A 94 10.49 19.98 3.44
CA MET A 94 9.45 20.93 3.82
C MET A 94 10.00 22.18 4.52
N GLU A 95 11.10 22.04 5.28
CA GLU A 95 11.69 23.16 6.02
C GLU A 95 12.66 24.00 5.17
N LEU A 96 13.46 23.38 4.30
CA LEU A 96 14.59 24.04 3.63
C LEU A 96 14.39 24.34 2.15
N LEU A 97 13.34 23.81 1.51
CA LEU A 97 13.08 24.11 0.11
C LEU A 97 12.52 25.54 -0.04
N ASP A 98 12.93 26.24 -1.09
CA ASP A 98 12.41 27.58 -1.38
C ASP A 98 10.88 27.53 -1.56
N PRO A 99 10.10 28.42 -0.91
CA PRO A 99 8.64 28.46 -1.07
C PRO A 99 8.17 28.56 -2.52
N ASP A 100 8.96 29.17 -3.42
CA ASP A 100 8.62 29.23 -4.85
C ASP A 100 8.78 27.86 -5.52
N GLU A 101 9.69 27.00 -5.04
CA GLU A 101 9.89 25.62 -5.51
C GLU A 101 8.85 24.64 -4.95
N LEU A 102 8.16 25.01 -3.87
CA LEU A 102 7.00 24.29 -3.35
C LEU A 102 5.72 24.52 -4.17
N ARG A 103 5.77 25.34 -5.23
CA ARG A 103 4.60 25.55 -6.10
C ARG A 103 4.48 24.45 -7.15
N GLY A 104 3.26 23.99 -7.41
CA GLY A 104 2.96 23.02 -8.46
C GLY A 104 3.24 21.57 -8.06
N GLU A 105 3.85 20.80 -8.97
CA GLU A 105 4.00 19.34 -8.85
C GLU A 105 4.84 18.92 -7.64
N ALA A 106 5.96 19.60 -7.39
CA ALA A 106 6.87 19.27 -6.30
C ALA A 106 6.20 19.41 -4.93
N GLY A 107 5.50 20.52 -4.68
CA GLY A 107 4.77 20.72 -3.42
C GLY A 107 3.60 19.76 -3.25
N TYR A 108 2.89 19.44 -4.34
CA TYR A 108 1.81 18.45 -4.33
C TYR A 108 2.32 17.08 -3.85
N TYR A 109 3.38 16.56 -4.48
CA TYR A 109 3.92 15.26 -4.07
C TYR A 109 4.58 15.32 -2.70
N LEU A 110 5.33 16.37 -2.36
CA LEU A 110 5.94 16.48 -1.03
C LEU A 110 4.88 16.44 0.08
N THR A 111 3.77 17.16 -0.10
CA THR A 111 2.65 17.14 0.86
C THR A 111 1.97 15.77 0.89
N THR A 112 1.86 15.10 -0.26
CA THR A 112 1.30 13.74 -0.34
C THR A 112 2.18 12.73 0.41
N TRP A 113 3.50 12.83 0.29
CA TRP A 113 4.47 11.99 1.02
C TRP A 113 4.38 12.23 2.53
N PHE A 114 4.35 13.50 2.94
CA PHE A 114 4.15 13.85 4.35
C PHE A 114 2.86 13.25 4.89
N GLY A 115 1.75 13.37 4.15
CA GLY A 115 0.47 12.79 4.51
C GLY A 115 0.52 11.26 4.65
N ALA A 116 1.17 10.57 3.70
CA ALA A 116 1.33 9.11 3.74
C ALA A 116 2.14 8.65 4.95
N LEU A 117 3.29 9.28 5.21
CA LEU A 117 4.15 8.98 6.35
C LEU A 117 3.45 9.28 7.68
N HIS A 118 2.78 10.44 7.77
CA HIS A 118 1.99 10.81 8.93
C HIS A 118 0.88 9.79 9.20
N HIS A 119 0.19 9.34 8.16
CA HIS A 119 -0.84 8.32 8.25
C HIS A 119 -0.28 6.99 8.75
N ILE A 120 0.85 6.53 8.22
CA ILE A 120 1.52 5.30 8.67
C ILE A 120 1.89 5.40 10.16
N ALA A 121 2.53 6.51 10.56
CA ALA A 121 3.02 6.72 11.92
C ALA A 121 1.89 6.80 12.97
N HIS A 122 0.71 7.30 12.58
CA HIS A 122 -0.43 7.51 13.46
C HIS A 122 -1.60 6.57 13.15
N TYR A 123 -1.34 5.49 12.41
CA TYR A 123 -2.39 4.57 12.02
C TYR A 123 -3.04 3.95 13.25
N GLN A 124 -4.33 4.22 13.41
CA GLN A 124 -5.17 3.55 14.41
C GLN A 124 -6.07 2.56 13.67
N PRO A 125 -5.93 1.24 13.91
CA PRO A 125 -6.88 0.30 13.36
C PRO A 125 -8.26 0.67 13.90
N GLU A 126 -9.29 0.68 13.05
CA GLU A 126 -10.67 0.95 13.49
C GLU A 126 -11.22 -0.24 14.29
N THR A 127 -10.65 -0.49 15.46
CA THR A 127 -11.07 -1.50 16.43
C THR A 127 -12.49 -1.26 16.93
N ASP A 128 -13.03 -0.05 16.75
CA ASP A 128 -14.42 0.30 17.05
C ASP A 128 -15.42 0.04 15.91
N ARG A 129 -14.96 -0.24 14.68
CA ARG A 129 -15.84 -0.61 13.54
C ARG A 129 -15.71 -2.06 13.12
N ALA A 130 -14.61 -2.74 13.45
CA ALA A 130 -14.51 -4.18 13.27
C ALA A 130 -15.41 -4.89 14.30
N PRO A 131 -16.25 -5.87 13.90
CA PRO A 131 -17.01 -6.65 14.87
C PRO A 131 -16.00 -7.29 15.84
N ARG A 132 -16.17 -7.01 17.15
CA ARG A 132 -15.29 -7.48 18.26
C ARG A 132 -15.14 -9.01 18.38
N GLY A 133 -15.73 -9.75 17.45
CA GLY A 133 -15.59 -11.17 17.22
C GLY A 133 -16.26 -11.56 15.91
N LEU A 134 -15.99 -12.78 15.44
CA LEU A 134 -16.75 -13.38 14.34
C LEU A 134 -18.23 -13.42 14.70
N SER A 135 -19.12 -13.12 13.74
CA SER A 135 -20.55 -13.36 13.91
C SER A 135 -20.79 -14.84 14.24
N SER A 136 -21.89 -15.14 14.94
CA SER A 136 -22.28 -16.52 15.24
C SER A 136 -22.33 -17.39 13.99
N GLU A 137 -22.77 -16.81 12.87
CA GLU A 137 -22.85 -17.45 11.56
C GLU A 137 -21.47 -17.70 10.92
N ALA A 138 -20.55 -16.72 10.99
CA ALA A 138 -19.19 -16.89 10.51
C ALA A 138 -18.44 -17.95 11.32
N ARG A 139 -18.65 -17.97 12.64
CA ARG A 139 -18.07 -18.98 13.55
C ARG A 139 -18.62 -20.38 13.26
N ALA A 140 -19.93 -20.51 13.04
CA ALA A 140 -20.56 -21.78 12.67
C ALA A 140 -20.03 -22.30 11.31
N SER A 141 -19.87 -21.41 10.33
CA SER A 141 -19.33 -21.74 9.01
C SER A 141 -17.89 -22.25 9.08
N LEU A 142 -17.03 -21.59 9.86
CA LEU A 142 -15.65 -22.02 10.13
C LEU A 142 -15.60 -23.38 10.85
N HIS A 143 -16.44 -23.59 11.86
CA HIS A 143 -16.53 -24.89 12.54
C HIS A 143 -16.99 -26.01 11.61
N GLN A 144 -17.98 -25.75 10.74
CA GLN A 144 -18.45 -26.74 9.78
C GLN A 144 -17.38 -27.08 8.74
N TRP A 145 -16.66 -26.07 8.25
CA TRP A 145 -15.53 -26.26 7.35
C TRP A 145 -14.39 -27.06 8.00
N HIS A 146 -14.03 -26.75 9.25
CA HIS A 146 -13.03 -27.50 10.01
C HIS A 146 -13.45 -28.96 10.21
N ARG A 147 -14.72 -29.22 10.57
CA ARG A 147 -15.26 -30.58 10.70
C ARG A 147 -15.19 -31.37 9.39
N ARG A 148 -15.54 -30.78 8.25
CA ARG A 148 -15.42 -31.46 6.94
C ARG A 148 -13.99 -31.93 6.66
N ARG A 149 -12.98 -31.12 7.04
CA ARG A 149 -11.57 -31.45 6.79
C ARG A 149 -10.95 -32.38 7.84
N THR A 150 -11.53 -32.50 9.02
CA THR A 150 -10.96 -33.31 10.13
C THR A 150 -11.70 -34.63 10.38
N LEU A 151 -12.94 -34.77 9.91
CA LEU A 151 -13.73 -36.00 10.10
C LEU A 151 -13.45 -37.10 9.05
N HIS A 152 -12.71 -36.81 7.97
CA HIS A 152 -12.36 -37.81 6.94
C HIS A 152 -11.23 -38.78 7.32
N ARG A 153 -10.82 -38.89 8.61
CA ARG A 153 -9.75 -39.82 9.05
C ARG A 153 -10.23 -41.08 9.79
N LYS A 154 -11.52 -41.38 9.82
CA LYS A 154 -11.98 -42.68 10.31
C LYS A 154 -13.10 -43.15 9.41
N ASP A 155 -12.74 -43.96 8.42
CA ASP A 155 -13.48 -45.16 8.01
C ASP A 155 -12.74 -45.80 6.83
N HIS A 156 -11.83 -46.72 7.17
CA HIS A 156 -11.49 -47.85 6.30
C HIS A 156 -11.60 -49.10 7.17
N PRO A 157 -12.77 -49.77 7.23
CA PRO A 157 -12.81 -51.13 7.69
C PRO A 157 -12.12 -52.00 6.63
N ARG A 158 -10.96 -52.57 6.97
CA ARG A 158 -10.40 -53.71 6.23
C ARG A 158 -11.39 -54.86 6.38
N ALA A 159 -12.16 -55.13 5.32
CA ALA A 159 -12.84 -56.40 5.15
C ALA A 159 -11.78 -57.50 4.93
N GLN A 160 -12.10 -58.67 5.48
CA GLN A 160 -11.29 -59.89 5.57
C GLN A 160 -10.92 -60.48 4.21
#